data_AF-A0A2S9G203-F1
#
_entry.id   AF-A0A2S9G203-F1
#
_cell.length_a   1.000
_cell.length_b   1.000
_cell.length_c   1.000
_cell.angle_alpha   90.00
_cell.angle_beta   90.00
_cell.angle_gamma   90.00
#
_symmetry.space_group_name_H-M   'P 1'
#
loop_
_entity.id
_entity.type
_entity.pdbx_description
1 polymer ?
#
loop_
_entity_poly.entity_id
_entity_poly.type
_entity_poly.pdbx_seq_one_letter_code
_entity_poly.pdbx_strand_id
1 'polypeptide(L)'
;VDVVSAKGEFLGGAIAPGVQVSSDAAAARSAALRRVELTRPRPVVGKNTVECMQAGAVFGFAGLVDGLVSRVREDVDGFGGDDV
;
A
#
# COMPACT_ATOMS: atom_id res chain seq x y z
N VAL A 1 -2.84 0.34 9.50
CA VAL A 1 -2.55 1.74 9.90
C VAL A 1 -3.26 1.93 11.21
N ASP A 2 -2.53 2.23 12.27
CA ASP A 2 -3.10 2.43 13.60
C ASP A 2 -2.94 3.90 13.97
N VAL A 3 -4.00 4.49 14.50
CA VAL A 3 -4.05 5.89 14.92
C VAL A 3 -3.91 5.92 16.44
N VAL A 4 -2.89 6.62 16.92
CA VAL A 4 -2.56 6.68 18.34
C VAL A 4 -2.46 8.14 18.76
N SER A 5 -3.16 8.53 19.83
CA SER A 5 -3.13 9.89 20.36
C SER A 5 -1.76 10.24 20.94
N ALA A 6 -1.46 11.53 21.11
CA ALA A 6 -0.24 11.98 21.79
C ALA A 6 -0.11 11.47 23.25
N LYS A 7 -1.21 10.99 23.84
CA LYS A 7 -1.24 10.37 25.18
C LYS A 7 -1.01 8.85 25.14
N GLY A 8 -0.81 8.27 23.96
CA GLY A 8 -0.63 6.83 23.75
C GLY A 8 -1.94 6.05 23.66
N GLU A 9 -3.09 6.72 23.48
CA GLU A 9 -4.39 6.04 23.39
C GLU A 9 -4.61 5.53 21.97
N PHE A 10 -5.03 4.27 21.82
CA PHE A 10 -5.45 3.74 20.53
C PHE A 10 -6.80 4.34 20.13
N LEU A 11 -6.82 5.08 19.03
CA LEU A 11 -8.02 5.78 18.52
C LEU A 11 -8.75 4.97 17.44
N GLY A 12 -8.11 3.92 16.90
CA GLY A 12 -8.65 3.09 15.82
C GLY A 12 -7.63 2.86 14.72
N GLY A 13 -8.08 2.32 13.59
CA GLY A 13 -7.18 2.05 12.47
C GLY A 13 -7.87 1.57 11.19
N ALA A 14 -7.07 1.39 10.16
CA ALA A 14 -7.46 0.85 8.86
C ALA A 14 -6.68 -0.42 8.55
N ILE A 15 -7.40 -1.47 8.12
CA ILE A 15 -6.84 -2.75 7.71
C ILE A 15 -6.87 -2.83 6.19
N ALA A 16 -5.71 -3.11 5.59
CA ALA A 16 -5.56 -3.32 4.16
C ALA A 16 -4.77 -4.60 3.89
N PRO A 17 -5.04 -5.30 2.78
CA PRO A 17 -4.30 -6.49 2.41
C PRO A 17 -2.83 -6.15 2.11
N GLY A 18 -1.91 -6.97 2.64
CA GLY A 18 -0.48 -6.81 2.41
C GLY A 18 -0.06 -7.06 0.95
N VAL A 19 1.10 -6.53 0.57
CA VAL A 19 1.62 -6.60 -0.81
C VAL A 19 1.73 -8.03 -1.35
N GLN A 20 2.21 -8.98 -0.55
CA GLN A 20 2.35 -10.39 -0.96
C GLN A 20 1.00 -11.04 -1.19
N VAL A 21 0.05 -10.87 -0.27
CA VAL A 21 -1.31 -11.43 -0.38
C VAL A 21 -2.03 -10.88 -1.60
N SER A 22 -1.95 -9.57 -1.82
CA SER A 22 -2.54 -8.91 -2.98
C SER A 22 -1.92 -9.40 -4.30
N SER A 23 -0.59 -9.56 -4.33
CA SER A 23 0.14 -10.05 -5.51
C SER A 23 -0.17 -11.53 -5.82
N ASP A 24 -0.21 -12.37 -4.79
CA ASP A 24 -0.55 -13.79 -4.92
C ASP A 24 -2.01 -13.96 -5.37
N ALA A 25 -2.94 -13.16 -4.84
CA ALA A 25 -4.34 -13.16 -5.26
C ALA A 25 -4.51 -12.73 -6.73
N ALA A 26 -3.76 -11.73 -7.18
CA ALA A 26 -3.75 -11.30 -8.58
C ALA A 26 -3.19 -12.39 -9.50
N ALA A 27 -2.08 -13.03 -9.11
CA ALA A 27 -1.49 -14.14 -9.85
C ALA A 27 -2.42 -15.36 -9.92
N ALA A 28 -3.08 -15.71 -8.80
CA ALA A 28 -3.96 -16.87 -8.73
C ALA A 28 -5.22 -16.76 -9.61
N ARG A 29 -5.71 -15.54 -9.86
CA ARG A 29 -6.93 -15.31 -10.67
C ARG A 29 -6.68 -15.11 -12.16
N SER A 30 -5.43 -15.13 -12.62
CA SER A 30 -5.10 -14.91 -14.02
C SER A 30 -4.11 -15.96 -14.53
N ALA A 31 -4.51 -16.70 -15.56
CA ALA A 31 -3.67 -17.71 -16.20
C ALA A 31 -2.36 -17.13 -16.80
N ALA A 32 -2.30 -15.81 -17.02
CA ALA A 32 -1.15 -15.12 -17.59
C ALA A 32 -0.22 -14.50 -16.55
N LEU A 33 -0.62 -14.42 -15.28
CA LEU A 33 0.16 -13.78 -14.22
C LEU A 33 0.90 -14.85 -13.43
N ARG A 34 2.22 -14.95 -13.65
CA ARG A 34 3.08 -15.79 -12.82
C ARG A 34 3.29 -15.12 -11.46
N ARG A 35 3.57 -15.91 -10.42
CA ARG A 35 4.06 -15.37 -9.15
C ARG A 35 5.38 -14.64 -9.42
N VAL A 36 5.45 -13.37 -9.04
CA VAL A 36 6.61 -12.51 -9.29
C VAL A 36 7.32 -12.22 -7.98
N GLU A 37 8.65 -12.33 -7.98
CA GLU A 37 9.47 -11.88 -6.87
C GLU A 37 9.38 -10.35 -6.74
N LEU A 38 9.07 -9.87 -5.54
CA LEU A 38 9.00 -8.44 -5.26
C LEU A 38 10.42 -7.86 -5.23
N THR A 39 10.74 -7.11 -6.26
CA THR A 39 11.99 -6.35 -6.38
C THR A 39 11.66 -4.88 -6.60
N ARG A 40 12.62 -3.98 -6.33
CA ARG A 40 12.43 -2.55 -6.57
C ARG A 40 12.20 -2.30 -8.08
N PRO A 41 11.02 -1.80 -8.51
CA PRO A 41 10.77 -1.48 -9.90
C PRO A 41 11.55 -0.23 -10.31
N ARG A 42 12.03 -0.19 -11.55
CA ARG A 42 12.71 1.00 -12.12
C ARG A 42 11.71 1.96 -12.79
N PRO A 43 10.84 1.49 -13.72
CA PRO A 43 9.73 2.30 -14.23
C PRO A 43 8.39 1.96 -13.53
N VAL A 44 7.50 2.95 -13.41
CA VAL A 44 6.10 2.74 -12.98
C VAL A 44 5.25 2.08 -14.08
N VAL A 45 5.56 2.35 -15.35
CA VAL A 45 4.90 1.71 -16.51
C VAL A 45 5.81 0.62 -17.05
N GLY A 46 5.53 -0.63 -16.67
CA GLY A 46 6.25 -1.80 -17.15
C GLY A 46 6.05 -2.06 -18.65
N LYS A 47 7.02 -2.74 -19.27
CA LYS A 47 6.99 -3.16 -20.69
C LYS A 47 6.72 -4.64 -20.86
N ASN A 48 6.63 -5.38 -19.77
CA ASN A 48 6.23 -6.77 -19.73
C ASN A 48 5.43 -7.05 -18.45
N THR A 49 4.80 -8.22 -18.38
CA THR A 49 3.94 -8.62 -17.26
C THR A 49 4.65 -8.59 -15.91
N VAL A 50 5.92 -8.98 -15.85
CA VAL A 50 6.72 -8.99 -14.60
C VAL A 50 6.91 -7.57 -14.09
N GLU A 51 7.35 -6.66 -14.96
CA GLU A 51 7.52 -5.25 -14.61
C GLU A 51 6.20 -4.57 -14.21
N CYS A 52 5.11 -4.85 -14.94
CA CYS A 52 3.80 -4.31 -14.60
C CYS A 52 3.33 -4.78 -13.21
N MET A 53 3.53 -6.07 -12.89
CA MET A 53 3.18 -6.63 -11.58
C MET A 53 4.05 -6.04 -10.46
N GLN A 54 5.36 -5.92 -10.67
CA GLN A 54 6.27 -5.33 -9.68
C GLN A 54 5.94 -3.84 -9.43
N ALA A 55 5.72 -3.07 -10.50
CA ALA A 55 5.33 -1.67 -10.39
C ALA A 55 4.01 -1.50 -9.64
N GLY A 56 2.97 -2.27 -10.02
CA GLY A 56 1.67 -2.22 -9.35
C GLY A 56 1.74 -2.65 -7.88
N ALA A 57 2.49 -3.71 -7.57
CA ALA A 57 2.64 -4.19 -6.20
C ALA A 57 3.36 -3.16 -5.31
N VAL A 58 4.48 -2.60 -5.77
CA VAL A 58 5.31 -1.70 -4.96
C VAL A 58 4.71 -0.29 -4.91
N PHE A 59 4.46 0.34 -6.05
CA PHE A 59 3.95 1.71 -6.08
C PHE A 59 2.47 1.78 -5.68
N GLY A 60 1.68 0.75 -5.99
CA GLY A 60 0.29 0.68 -5.55
C GLY A 60 0.17 0.53 -4.03
N PHE A 61 1.02 -0.30 -3.41
CA PHE A 61 1.03 -0.42 -1.96
C PHE A 61 1.55 0.86 -1.27
N ALA A 62 2.57 1.52 -1.83
CA ALA A 62 3.02 2.82 -1.35
C ALA A 62 1.88 3.85 -1.41
N GLY A 63 1.19 3.97 -2.55
CA GLY A 63 0.04 4.87 -2.70
C GLY A 63 -1.13 4.52 -1.78
N LEU A 64 -1.34 3.24 -1.46
CA LEU A 64 -2.31 2.82 -0.45
C LEU A 64 -1.93 3.36 0.93
N VAL A 65 -0.66 3.23 1.33
CA VAL A 65 -0.18 3.75 2.63
C VAL A 65 -0.32 5.27 2.66
N ASP A 66 0.20 5.97 1.65
CA ASP A 66 0.13 7.43 1.54
C ASP A 66 -1.32 7.92 1.57
N GLY A 67 -2.21 7.24 0.85
CA GLY A 67 -3.63 7.57 0.79
C GLY A 67 -4.38 7.31 2.09
N LEU A 68 -3.99 6.29 2.87
CA LEU A 68 -4.54 6.05 4.20
C LEU A 68 -4.04 7.10 5.20
N VAL A 69 -2.75 7.43 5.18
CA VAL A 69 -2.18 8.48 6.05
C VAL A 69 -2.83 9.82 5.74
N SER A 70 -2.94 10.20 4.47
CA SER A 70 -3.56 11.47 4.06
C SER A 70 -5.01 11.59 4.57
N ARG A 71 -5.80 10.51 4.46
CA ARG A 71 -7.18 10.49 4.99
C ARG A 71 -7.22 10.61 6.51
N VAL A 72 -6.32 9.95 7.23
CA VAL A 72 -6.21 10.12 8.68
C VAL A 72 -5.91 11.58 9.05
N ARG A 73 -5.01 12.23 8.32
CA ARG A 73 -4.69 13.66 8.52
C ARG A 73 -5.88 14.59 8.24
N GLU A 74 -6.74 14.24 7.29
CA GLU A 74 -7.95 14.99 6.93
C GLU A 74 -9.12 14.75 7.91
N ASP A 75 -9.33 13.50 8.33
CA ASP A 75 -10.52 13.08 9.07
C ASP A 75 -10.35 13.13 10.60
N VAL A 76 -9.12 13.14 11.11
CA VAL A 76 -8.84 13.05 12.56
C VAL A 76 -8.20 14.34 13.08
N ASP A 77 -8.93 15.03 13.95
CA ASP A 77 -8.45 16.25 14.61
C ASP A 77 -7.13 16.02 15.34
N GLY A 78 -6.19 16.95 15.17
CA GLY A 78 -4.85 16.88 15.76
C GLY A 78 -3.80 16.13 14.94
N PHE A 79 -4.16 15.54 13.80
CA PHE A 79 -3.24 14.84 12.89
C PHE A 79 -2.89 15.62 11.61
N GLY A 80 -3.23 16.91 11.53
CA GLY A 80 -2.94 17.74 10.34
C GLY A 80 -1.51 18.28 10.23
N GLY A 81 -0.61 17.94 11.16
CA GLY A 81 0.77 18.45 11.19
C GLY A 81 1.73 17.71 10.26
N ASP A 82 2.88 18.32 9.98
CA ASP A 82 3.94 17.72 9.14
C ASP A 82 4.64 16.53 9.83
N ASP A 83 4.56 16.46 11.16
CA ASP A 83 5.25 15.50 12.03
C ASP A 83 4.46 14.20 12.28
N VAL A 84 3.42 13.94 11.47
CA VAL A 84 2.53 12.77 11.58
C VAL A 84 2.98 11.60 10.72
#